data_AF-A0A0M4GUS2-F1
#
_entry.id   AF-A0A0M4GUS2-F1
#
_cell.length_a   1.000
_cell.length_b   1.000
_cell.length_c   1.000
_cell.angle_alpha   90.00
_cell.angle_beta   90.00
_cell.angle_gamma   90.00
#
_symmetry.space_group_name_H-M   'P 1'
#
loop_
_entity.id
_entity.type
_entity.pdbx_description
1 polymer ?
#
loop_
_entity_poly.entity_id
_entity_poly.type
_entity_poly.pdbx_seq_one_letter_code
_entity_poly.pdbx_strand_id
1 'polypeptide(L)'
;MQPKRSMIIGSIPKLSAKWATIVMPFILSCLMSGIISLINMLRNLGWIDGFITLWFHNWMISWVFAFPIVLILLPMVRKLVDIP
;
A
#
# COMPACT_ATOMS: atom_id res chain seq x y z
N MET A 1 -12.96 35.04 -17.86
CA MET A 1 -12.73 33.63 -18.27
C MET A 1 -12.62 32.78 -17.00
N GLN A 2 -13.61 31.94 -16.72
CA GLN A 2 -13.66 31.11 -15.50
C GLN A 2 -12.80 29.85 -15.69
N PRO A 3 -11.88 29.50 -14.76
CA PRO A 3 -11.02 28.33 -14.93
C PRO A 3 -11.85 27.04 -14.78
N LYS A 4 -11.95 26.30 -15.88
CA LYS A 4 -12.65 25.01 -15.98
C LYS A 4 -11.98 23.99 -15.05
N ARG A 5 -12.58 23.75 -13.87
CA ARG A 5 -12.10 22.78 -12.88
C ARG A 5 -12.30 21.36 -13.43
N SER A 6 -11.24 20.72 -13.90
CA SER A 6 -11.31 19.33 -14.37
C SER A 6 -11.62 18.39 -13.18
N MET A 7 -12.81 17.80 -13.22
CA MET A 7 -13.30 16.77 -12.29
C MET A 7 -12.93 15.37 -12.81
N ILE A 8 -12.64 14.43 -11.91
CA ILE A 8 -12.10 13.09 -12.27
C ILE A 8 -13.23 12.10 -12.57
N ILE A 9 -14.30 12.05 -11.77
CA ILE A 9 -15.55 11.30 -11.99
C ILE A 9 -16.64 11.98 -11.15
N GLY A 10 -17.77 12.31 -11.77
CA GLY A 10 -18.99 12.80 -11.10
C GLY A 10 -18.82 14.10 -10.29
N SER A 11 -18.37 13.98 -9.04
CA SER A 11 -18.45 15.02 -8.01
C SER A 11 -17.29 15.00 -6.99
N ILE A 12 -16.19 14.28 -7.26
CA ILE A 12 -15.05 14.24 -6.33
C ILE A 12 -14.07 15.39 -6.67
N PRO A 13 -13.86 16.38 -5.76
CA PRO A 13 -12.89 17.44 -5.99
C PRO A 13 -11.48 16.84 -6.08
N LYS A 14 -10.69 17.26 -7.08
CA LYS A 14 -9.27 16.89 -7.21
C LYS A 14 -8.57 17.05 -5.86
N LEU A 15 -8.17 15.93 -5.24
CA LEU A 15 -7.20 15.96 -4.15
C LEU A 15 -6.00 16.75 -4.67
N SER A 16 -5.58 17.80 -3.97
CA SER A 16 -4.56 18.72 -4.48
C SER A 16 -3.33 17.93 -4.93
N ALA A 17 -2.87 18.17 -6.16
CA ALA A 17 -1.86 17.35 -6.85
C ALA A 17 -0.60 17.03 -6.02
N LYS A 18 -0.24 17.90 -5.07
CA LYS A 18 0.89 17.70 -4.14
C LYS A 18 0.72 16.50 -3.20
N TRP A 19 -0.49 16.26 -2.69
CA TRP A 19 -0.76 15.13 -1.78
C TRP A 19 -1.12 13.87 -2.55
N ALA A 20 -1.68 13.99 -3.75
CA ALA A 20 -1.97 12.84 -4.61
C ALA A 20 -0.70 12.03 -4.93
N THR A 21 0.45 12.68 -5.16
CA THR A 21 1.71 11.98 -5.47
C THR A 21 2.23 11.08 -4.33
N ILE A 22 1.86 11.36 -3.09
CA ILE A 22 2.31 10.59 -1.91
C ILE A 22 1.21 9.64 -1.43
N VAL A 23 -0.03 10.14 -1.35
CA VAL A 23 -1.17 9.38 -0.83
C VAL A 23 -1.57 8.26 -1.79
N MET A 24 -1.45 8.48 -3.11
CA MET A 24 -1.76 7.45 -4.11
C MET A 24 -0.87 6.20 -3.97
N PRO A 25 0.49 6.28 -4.04
CA PRO A 25 1.32 5.09 -3.88
C PRO A 25 1.22 4.50 -2.48
N PHE A 26 0.99 5.30 -1.44
CA PHE A 26 0.78 4.82 -0.08
C PHE A 26 -0.49 3.94 0.02
N ILE A 27 -1.65 4.46 -0.40
CA ILE A 27 -2.91 3.71 -0.38
C ILE A 27 -2.79 2.47 -1.29
N LEU A 28 -2.19 2.61 -2.47
CA LEU A 28 -1.98 1.49 -3.38
C LEU A 28 -1.13 0.39 -2.74
N SER A 29 -0.05 0.76 -2.02
CA SER A 29 0.82 -0.21 -1.33
C SER A 29 0.11 -0.90 -0.16
N CYS A 30 -0.69 -0.17 0.61
CA CYS A 30 -1.51 -0.73 1.68
C CYS A 30 -2.56 -1.70 1.11
N LEU A 31 -3.25 -1.32 0.04
CA LEU A 31 -4.26 -2.17 -0.59
C LEU A 31 -3.64 -3.43 -1.21
N MET A 32 -2.55 -3.30 -1.98
CA MET A 32 -1.88 -4.44 -2.60
C MET A 32 -1.37 -5.43 -1.54
N SER A 33 -0.66 -4.95 -0.52
CA SER A 33 -0.15 -5.82 0.55
C SER A 33 -1.26 -6.43 1.39
N GLY A 34 -2.32 -5.66 1.69
CA GLY A 34 -3.49 -6.12 2.42
C GLY A 34 -4.22 -7.24 1.70
N ILE A 35 -4.50 -7.05 0.40
CA ILE A 35 -5.20 -8.05 -0.42
C ILE A 35 -4.37 -9.34 -0.56
N ILE A 36 -3.07 -9.23 -0.87
CA ILE A 36 -2.19 -10.40 -0.98
C ILE A 36 -2.14 -11.17 0.34
N SER A 37 -1.98 -10.45 1.46
CA SER A 37 -1.99 -11.05 2.80
C SER A 37 -3.33 -11.71 3.12
N LEU A 38 -4.45 -11.07 2.80
CA LEU A 38 -5.79 -11.58 3.03
C LEU A 38 -6.00 -12.90 2.28
N ILE A 39 -5.68 -12.93 0.99
CA ILE A 39 -5.83 -14.13 0.15
C ILE A 39 -4.94 -15.26 0.68
N ASN A 40 -3.67 -14.97 0.99
CA ASN A 40 -2.74 -15.98 1.49
C ASN A 40 -3.18 -16.55 2.84
N MET A 41 -3.64 -15.69 3.74
CA MET A 41 -4.10 -16.10 5.07
C MET A 41 -5.41 -16.87 4.98
N LEU A 42 -6.35 -16.42 4.14
CA LEU A 42 -7.61 -17.10 3.88
C LEU A 42 -7.38 -18.48 3.26
N ARG A 43 -6.40 -18.61 2.36
CA ARG A 43 -6.07 -19.89 1.72
C ARG A 43 -5.40 -20.87 2.69
N ASN A 44 -4.59 -20.38 3.63
CA ASN A 44 -3.87 -21.24 4.58
C ASN A 44 -4.72 -21.64 5.79
N LEU A 45 -5.46 -20.70 6.36
CA LEU A 45 -6.23 -20.91 7.60
C LEU A 45 -7.71 -21.16 7.34
N GLY A 46 -8.23 -20.84 6.16
CA GLY A 46 -9.66 -20.80 5.90
C GLY A 46 -10.34 -19.61 6.59
N TRP A 47 -11.67 -19.60 6.55
CA TRP A 47 -12.47 -18.63 7.28
C TRP A 47 -12.66 -19.11 8.72
N ILE A 48 -12.02 -18.41 9.67
CA ILE A 48 -12.08 -18.73 11.11
C ILE A 48 -12.72 -17.58 11.89
N ASP A 49 -13.22 -17.86 13.09
CA ASP A 49 -13.72 -16.82 13.99
C ASP A 49 -12.59 -15.84 14.34
N GLY A 50 -12.85 -14.54 14.18
CA GLY A 50 -11.85 -13.50 14.38
C GLY A 50 -10.82 -13.36 13.25
N PHE A 51 -11.03 -14.00 12.10
CA PHE A 51 -10.11 -13.95 10.94
C PHE A 51 -9.73 -12.51 10.55
N ILE A 52 -10.70 -11.59 10.46
CA ILE A 52 -10.46 -10.19 10.05
C ILE A 52 -9.57 -9.48 11.06
N THR A 53 -9.81 -9.66 12.36
CA THR A 53 -9.01 -9.06 13.43
C THR A 53 -7.58 -9.59 13.41
N LEU A 54 -7.42 -10.92 13.29
CA LEU A 54 -6.12 -11.57 13.20
C LEU A 54 -5.37 -11.14 11.94
N TRP A 55 -6.06 -11.07 10.80
CA TRP A 55 -5.50 -10.66 9.52
C TRP A 55 -5.00 -9.22 9.60
N PHE A 56 -5.82 -8.30 10.09
CA PHE A 56 -5.46 -6.89 10.17
C PHE A 56 -4.28 -6.67 11.12
N HIS A 57 -4.26 -7.38 12.27
CA HIS A 57 -3.16 -7.34 13.22
C HIS A 57 -1.86 -7.87 12.60
N ASN A 58 -1.90 -9.06 11.99
CA ASN A 58 -0.72 -9.70 11.38
C ASN A 58 -0.20 -8.90 10.18
N TRP A 59 -1.10 -8.41 9.32
CA TRP A 59 -0.76 -7.57 8.18
C TRP A 59 -0.09 -6.27 8.62
N MET A 60 -0.66 -5.58 9.61
CA MET A 60 -0.11 -4.30 10.08
C MET A 60 1.28 -4.48 10.70
N ILE A 61 1.48 -5.50 11.54
CA ILE A 61 2.81 -5.83 12.08
C ILE A 61 3.78 -6.10 10.94
N SER A 62 3.44 -6.99 10.02
CA SER A 62 4.30 -7.34 8.88
C SER A 62 4.66 -6.12 8.03
N TRP A 63 3.69 -5.25 7.76
CA TRP A 63 3.90 -4.03 6.96
C TRP A 63 4.82 -3.02 7.65
N VAL A 64 4.65 -2.79 8.96
CA VAL A 64 5.50 -1.89 9.76
C VAL A 64 6.95 -2.35 9.78
N PHE A 65 7.22 -3.65 9.75
CA PHE A 65 8.59 -4.18 9.66
C PHE A 65 9.10 -4.23 8.21
N ALA A 66 8.27 -4.59 7.24
CA ALA A 66 8.68 -4.72 5.84
C ALA A 66 9.12 -3.37 5.25
N PHE A 67 8.42 -2.28 5.55
CA PHE A 67 8.77 -0.95 5.04
C PHE A 67 10.19 -0.49 5.40
N PRO A 68 10.61 -0.45 6.68
CA PRO A 68 11.98 -0.07 7.05
C PRO A 68 13.02 -1.07 6.53
N ILE A 69 12.70 -2.36 6.50
CA ILE A 69 13.58 -3.39 5.93
C ILE A 69 13.85 -3.09 4.45
N VAL A 70 12.81 -2.79 3.66
CA VAL A 70 12.96 -2.42 2.25
C VAL A 70 13.82 -1.17 2.10
N LEU A 71 13.65 -0.15 2.94
CA LEU A 71 14.48 1.07 2.88
C LEU A 71 15.97 0.79 3.16
N ILE A 72 16.28 -0.10 4.11
CA ILE A 72 17.66 -0.48 4.46
C ILE A 72 18.25 -1.42 3.41
N LEU A 73 17.47 -2.37 2.90
CA LEU A 73 17.93 -3.33 1.91
C LEU A 73 18.04 -2.73 0.51
N LEU A 74 17.25 -1.72 0.15
CA LEU A 74 17.32 -1.07 -1.17
C LEU A 74 18.76 -0.67 -1.57
N PRO A 75 19.51 0.10 -0.75
CA PRO A 75 20.88 0.46 -1.09
C PRO A 75 21.84 -0.74 -1.08
N MET A 76 21.59 -1.76 -0.27
CA MET A 76 22.42 -2.98 -0.24
C MET A 76 22.22 -3.81 -1.50
N VAL A 77 20.97 -4.03 -1.90
CA VAL A 77 20.62 -4.76 -3.13
C VAL A 77 21.10 -3.98 -4.34
N ARG A 78 20.97 -2.65 -4.37
CA ARG A 78 21.54 -1.83 -5.46
C ARG A 78 23.05 -2.03 -5.61
N LYS A 79 23.80 -2.07 -4.50
CA LYS A 79 25.23 -2.36 -4.52
C LYS A 79 25.56 -3.78 -4.99
N LEU A 80 24.70 -4.76 -4.71
CA LEU A 80 24.92 -6.16 -5.10
C LEU A 80 24.57 -6.44 -6.55
N VAL A 81 23.56 -5.76 -7.10
CA VAL A 81 23.07 -5.98 -8.47
C VAL A 81 23.79 -5.07 -9.47
N ASP A 82 24.72 -4.22 -9.01
CA ASP A 82 25.55 -3.34 -9.84
C ASP A 82 24.72 -2.47 -10.81
N ILE A 83 23.52 -2.07 -10.35
CA ILE A 83 22.64 -1.16 -11.08
C ILE A 83 23.10 0.26 -10.69
N PRO A 84 23.65 1.05 -11.64
CA PRO A 84 24.16 2.39 -11.36
C PRO A 84 23.09 3.37 -10.84
#